data_AF-A0A653BDK8-F1
#
_entry.id   AF-A0A653BDK8-F1
#
_cell.length_a   1.000
_cell.length_b   1.000
_cell.length_c   1.000
_cell.angle_alpha   90.00
_cell.angle_beta   90.00
_cell.angle_gamma   90.00
#
_symmetry.space_group_name_H-M   'P 1'
#
loop_
_entity.id
_entity.type
_entity.pdbx_description
1 polymer ?
#
loop_
_entity_poly.entity_id
_entity_poly.type
_entity_poly.pdbx_seq_one_letter_code
_entity_poly.pdbx_strand_id
1 'polypeptide(L)'
;MKSDWDDAPDYIRSKKKPGPWRMVAILGVGSAITWGVIAMFAKPIVINVDQLKQAIHVDGKPLFGQQPAPQPYSEPEPSLSQSAIPVDPPVQDVQPYQQSQADIEWAEKSKAMAIERIRNSFNDNNYTPKQPANTYTPPVIQQVAATQRTEKRQTKQTSRERTTRWIRSWNGGSKYWAEWVAVNNYIDGSSVCANHRRGSIDYRECRKAAKQHFHEECKTWRARYDSDRKAHSDRMKTRYCSAASSFNPMG
;
A
#
# COMPACT_ATOMS: atom_id res chain seq x y z
N MET A 1 -50.44 -16.58 40.31
CA MET A 1 -49.77 -15.41 40.89
C MET A 1 -49.40 -14.48 39.75
N LYS A 2 -50.03 -13.30 39.65
CA LYS A 2 -49.66 -12.27 38.68
C LYS A 2 -48.58 -11.42 39.32
N SER A 3 -47.42 -11.32 38.68
CA SER A 3 -46.35 -10.44 39.11
C SER A 3 -46.77 -9.00 38.82
N ASP A 4 -46.90 -8.19 39.87
CA ASP A 4 -47.26 -6.77 39.74
C ASP A 4 -46.07 -5.97 39.20
N TRP A 5 -46.38 -4.90 38.47
CA TRP A 5 -45.38 -4.11 37.74
C TRP A 5 -44.46 -3.28 38.65
N ASP A 6 -44.72 -3.30 39.96
CA ASP A 6 -43.95 -2.59 40.99
C ASP A 6 -42.63 -3.31 41.40
N ASP A 7 -42.43 -4.57 41.02
CA ASP A 7 -41.20 -5.34 41.30
C ASP A 7 -40.08 -5.13 40.25
N ALA A 8 -40.25 -4.20 39.30
CA ALA A 8 -39.26 -3.96 38.25
C ALA A 8 -38.09 -3.06 38.72
N PRO A 9 -36.82 -3.41 38.42
CA PRO A 9 -35.66 -2.64 38.86
C PRO A 9 -35.59 -1.24 38.23
N ASP A 10 -35.07 -0.27 38.99
CA ASP A 10 -35.13 1.18 38.71
C ASP A 10 -34.66 1.60 37.31
N TYR A 11 -33.71 0.86 36.72
CA TYR A 11 -33.22 1.18 35.38
C TYR A 11 -34.27 1.00 34.28
N ILE A 12 -35.31 0.17 34.51
CA ILE A 12 -36.42 -0.05 33.58
C ILE A 12 -37.49 1.06 33.71
N ARG A 13 -37.64 1.65 34.90
CA ARG A 13 -38.65 2.68 35.20
C ARG A 13 -38.35 4.04 34.53
N SER A 14 -37.10 4.28 34.15
CA SER A 14 -36.62 5.57 33.62
C SER A 14 -37.02 5.90 32.17
N LYS A 15 -37.62 4.95 31.42
CA LYS A 15 -38.09 5.22 30.05
C LYS A 15 -39.53 5.76 30.02
N LYS A 16 -39.76 6.94 30.59
CA LYS A 16 -40.96 7.72 30.25
C LYS A 16 -40.86 8.21 28.80
N LYS A 17 -41.90 7.91 28.01
CA LYS A 17 -42.03 8.26 26.59
C LYS A 17 -41.80 9.78 26.39
N PRO A 18 -40.92 10.23 25.47
CA PRO A 18 -40.77 11.65 25.19
C PRO A 18 -42.05 12.19 24.54
N GLY A 19 -42.65 13.21 25.18
CA GLY A 19 -43.91 13.82 24.74
C GLY A 19 -43.78 14.62 23.44
N PRO A 20 -44.91 14.84 22.74
CA PRO A 20 -44.97 15.36 21.37
C PRO A 20 -44.48 16.82 21.21
N TRP A 21 -44.23 17.54 22.31
CA TRP A 21 -43.86 18.96 22.27
C TRP A 21 -42.37 19.24 22.05
N ARG A 22 -41.48 18.24 22.11
CA ARG A 22 -40.04 18.45 21.84
C ARG A 22 -39.67 18.49 20.35
N MET A 23 -40.61 18.16 19.44
CA MET A 23 -40.37 18.20 17.99
C MET A 23 -40.50 19.61 17.37
N VAL A 24 -41.06 20.59 18.06
CA VAL A 24 -41.32 21.93 17.48
C VAL A 24 -40.12 22.89 17.61
N ALA A 25 -39.17 22.64 18.52
CA ALA A 25 -38.06 23.56 18.79
C ALA A 25 -36.92 23.51 17.74
N ILE A 26 -36.93 22.59 16.77
CA ILE A 26 -35.80 22.40 15.83
C ILE A 26 -36.07 23.00 14.42
N LEU A 27 -37.27 23.53 14.15
CA LEU A 27 -37.64 24.03 12.81
C LEU A 27 -37.55 25.57 12.62
N GLY A 28 -36.92 26.31 13.53
CA GLY A 28 -36.98 27.79 13.54
C GLY A 28 -35.75 28.59 13.09
N VAL A 29 -34.56 28.00 12.91
CA VAL A 29 -33.30 28.79 12.80
C VAL A 29 -32.45 28.49 11.54
N GLY A 30 -33.02 27.82 10.53
CA GLY A 30 -32.23 27.30 9.40
C GLY A 30 -32.31 28.04 8.06
N SER A 31 -32.92 29.24 7.97
CA SER A 31 -33.38 29.79 6.67
C SER A 31 -32.72 31.09 6.17
N ALA A 32 -31.67 31.62 6.83
CA ALA A 32 -31.08 32.91 6.43
C ALA A 32 -29.63 32.87 5.91
N ILE A 33 -28.93 31.73 5.99
CA ILE A 33 -27.48 31.67 5.68
C ILE A 33 -27.17 31.22 4.23
N THR A 34 -28.18 30.92 3.41
CA THR A 34 -27.96 30.29 2.09
C THR A 34 -27.80 31.25 0.90
N TRP A 35 -28.00 32.57 1.04
CA TRP A 35 -27.81 33.51 -0.08
C TRP A 35 -26.55 34.40 -0.01
N GLY A 36 -25.88 34.49 1.15
CA GLY A 36 -24.69 35.35 1.30
C GLY A 36 -23.41 34.83 0.62
N VAL A 37 -23.34 33.53 0.32
CA VAL A 37 -22.10 32.89 -0.18
C VAL A 37 -21.97 32.94 -1.71
N ILE A 38 -23.05 33.22 -2.45
CA ILE A 38 -23.05 33.17 -3.92
C ILE A 38 -22.53 34.49 -4.55
N ALA A 39 -22.57 35.62 -3.83
CA ALA A 39 -22.14 36.91 -4.38
C ALA A 39 -20.62 37.15 -4.35
N MET A 40 -19.81 36.30 -3.69
CA MET A 40 -18.35 36.50 -3.59
C MET A 40 -17.53 35.78 -4.68
N PHE A 41 -18.16 35.04 -5.59
CA PHE A 41 -17.47 34.29 -6.66
C PHE A 41 -17.56 34.95 -8.05
N ALA A 42 -17.67 36.29 -8.11
CA ALA A 42 -17.73 37.03 -9.38
C ALA A 42 -16.50 37.92 -9.64
N LYS A 43 -15.31 37.56 -9.15
CA LYS A 43 -14.05 38.19 -9.60
C LYS A 43 -12.95 37.13 -9.78
N PRO A 44 -12.30 37.05 -10.96
CA PRO A 44 -11.13 36.20 -11.13
C PRO A 44 -9.99 36.76 -10.26
N ILE A 45 -9.53 35.96 -9.30
CA ILE A 45 -8.34 36.30 -8.50
C ILE A 45 -7.14 36.06 -9.40
N VAL A 46 -6.64 37.12 -10.04
CA VAL A 46 -5.29 37.12 -10.63
C VAL A 46 -4.32 37.24 -9.47
N ILE A 47 -3.67 36.14 -9.12
CA ILE A 47 -2.65 36.11 -8.05
C ILE A 47 -1.41 36.82 -8.58
N ASN A 48 -1.19 38.03 -8.11
CA ASN A 48 -0.05 38.86 -8.49
C ASN A 48 1.20 38.37 -7.75
N VAL A 49 2.13 37.72 -8.48
CA VAL A 49 3.28 37.01 -7.92
C VAL A 49 4.27 37.95 -7.22
N ASP A 50 4.23 39.24 -7.53
CA ASP A 50 5.09 40.26 -6.93
C ASP A 50 4.70 40.62 -5.49
N GLN A 51 3.44 40.42 -5.12
CA GLN A 51 2.95 40.66 -3.74
C GLN A 51 3.35 39.55 -2.77
N LEU A 52 3.58 38.32 -3.25
CA LEU A 52 3.89 37.18 -2.38
C LEU A 52 5.35 37.19 -1.89
N LYS A 53 6.26 37.88 -2.61
CA LYS A 53 7.67 37.99 -2.22
C LYS A 53 7.89 38.86 -0.98
N GLN A 54 6.96 39.75 -0.67
CA GLN A 54 7.08 40.68 0.46
C GLN A 54 6.42 40.17 1.74
N ALA A 55 5.79 38.99 1.74
CA ALA A 55 4.98 38.52 2.87
C ALA A 55 5.73 37.66 3.89
N ILE A 56 6.96 37.21 3.59
CA ILE A 56 7.72 36.33 4.49
C ILE A 56 8.80 37.16 5.19
N HIS A 57 8.46 37.63 6.39
CA HIS A 57 9.38 38.29 7.30
C HIS A 57 9.73 37.31 8.43
N VAL A 58 11.02 37.02 8.60
CA VAL A 58 11.54 36.34 9.79
C VAL A 58 12.48 37.32 10.46
N ASP A 59 12.14 37.73 11.68
CA ASP A 59 12.94 38.61 12.54
C ASP A 59 13.27 40.00 11.94
N GLY A 60 12.27 40.62 11.28
CA GLY A 60 12.31 42.03 10.89
C GLY A 60 13.26 42.41 9.74
N LYS A 61 13.87 41.44 9.05
CA LYS A 61 14.76 41.68 7.89
C LYS A 61 14.35 40.82 6.69
N PRO A 62 14.25 41.38 5.46
CA PRO A 62 13.93 40.60 4.27
C PRO A 62 15.09 39.65 3.92
N LEU A 63 14.79 38.35 3.77
CA LEU A 63 15.78 37.30 3.48
C LEU A 63 16.27 37.28 2.01
N PHE A 64 15.71 38.12 1.15
CA PHE A 64 16.13 38.24 -0.24
C PHE A 64 16.71 39.63 -0.48
N GLY A 65 17.99 39.79 -0.16
CA GLY A 65 18.79 40.90 -0.67
C GLY A 65 18.93 40.79 -2.19
N GLN A 66 18.90 41.95 -2.85
CA GLN A 66 19.25 42.12 -4.26
C GLN A 66 20.47 41.29 -4.62
N GLN A 67 20.39 40.56 -5.74
CA GLN A 67 21.55 40.02 -6.42
C GLN A 67 22.21 41.16 -7.20
N PRO A 68 23.44 41.60 -6.85
CA PRO A 68 24.21 42.48 -7.71
C PRO A 68 24.98 41.63 -8.74
N ALA A 69 25.17 42.21 -9.92
CA ALA A 69 25.88 41.65 -11.07
C ALA A 69 27.32 41.18 -10.77
N PRO A 70 27.88 40.26 -11.58
CA PRO A 70 29.20 39.67 -11.34
C PRO A 70 30.32 40.69 -11.55
N GLN A 71 31.25 40.77 -10.60
CA GLN A 71 32.53 41.48 -10.74
C GLN A 71 33.67 40.44 -10.64
N PRO A 72 34.71 40.53 -11.49
CA PRO A 72 35.83 39.60 -11.51
C PRO A 72 36.86 39.98 -10.44
N TYR A 73 37.45 39.00 -9.76
CA TYR A 73 38.58 39.27 -8.86
C TYR A 73 39.68 38.22 -9.02
N SER A 74 40.91 38.73 -9.17
CA SER A 74 42.16 38.00 -9.34
C SER A 74 42.88 37.82 -7.98
N GLU A 75 43.52 36.66 -7.84
CA GLU A 75 44.57 36.21 -6.88
C GLU A 75 45.76 37.23 -6.75
N PRO A 76 46.71 37.20 -5.77
CA PRO A 76 47.25 35.99 -5.09
C PRO A 76 47.80 36.01 -3.62
N GLU A 77 47.78 34.80 -3.03
CA GLU A 77 48.76 34.06 -2.15
C GLU A 77 49.57 34.75 -1.00
N PRO A 78 50.28 33.99 -0.12
CA PRO A 78 50.01 32.71 0.56
C PRO A 78 50.44 32.72 2.06
N SER A 79 50.11 31.67 2.84
CA SER A 79 51.08 30.98 3.73
C SER A 79 50.47 29.77 4.47
N LEU A 80 50.85 28.59 3.99
CA LEU A 80 51.40 27.45 4.75
C LEU A 80 50.85 27.14 6.16
N SER A 81 50.19 25.99 6.31
CA SER A 81 50.79 24.83 7.02
C SER A 81 49.87 23.61 7.08
N GLN A 82 50.27 22.58 6.32
CA GLN A 82 50.35 21.15 6.66
C GLN A 82 49.23 20.50 7.51
N SER A 83 48.47 19.59 6.88
CA SER A 83 48.66 18.13 7.04
C SER A 83 47.56 17.40 6.26
N ALA A 84 47.89 16.83 5.10
CA ALA A 84 47.03 15.87 4.42
C ALA A 84 47.76 14.52 4.42
N ILE A 85 47.15 13.55 5.10
CA ILE A 85 47.50 12.14 5.05
C ILE A 85 47.19 11.64 3.63
N PRO A 86 48.15 11.06 2.89
CA PRO A 86 47.86 10.43 1.61
C PRO A 86 47.12 9.10 1.84
N VAL A 87 45.88 9.01 1.37
CA VAL A 87 45.22 7.72 1.12
C VAL A 87 44.86 7.69 -0.35
N ASP A 88 45.88 7.61 -1.19
CA ASP A 88 45.72 7.00 -2.51
C ASP A 88 45.79 5.47 -2.30
N PRO A 89 44.81 4.68 -2.77
CA PRO A 89 45.06 3.26 -2.97
C PRO A 89 46.11 3.15 -4.09
N PRO A 90 47.08 2.22 -3.99
CA PRO A 90 47.97 1.97 -5.11
C PRO A 90 47.11 1.52 -6.30
N VAL A 91 47.19 2.26 -7.41
CA VAL A 91 46.85 1.72 -8.72
C VAL A 91 47.81 0.56 -8.90
N GLN A 92 47.31 -0.66 -8.62
CA GLN A 92 47.99 -1.86 -9.07
C GLN A 92 48.01 -1.76 -10.58
N ASP A 93 49.20 -1.61 -11.13
CA ASP A 93 49.46 -1.94 -12.53
C ASP A 93 48.90 -3.34 -12.76
N VAL A 94 47.72 -3.41 -13.39
CA VAL A 94 47.27 -4.64 -14.02
C VAL A 94 48.22 -4.83 -15.19
N GLN A 95 49.34 -5.51 -14.94
CA GLN A 95 50.09 -6.12 -16.01
C GLN A 95 49.07 -6.86 -16.87
N PRO A 96 48.92 -6.55 -18.18
CA PRO A 96 48.25 -7.47 -19.05
C PRO A 96 49.08 -8.75 -18.96
N TYR A 97 48.49 -9.78 -18.37
CA TYR A 97 49.07 -11.12 -18.39
C TYR A 97 49.34 -11.42 -19.86
N GLN A 98 50.59 -11.33 -20.29
CA GLN A 98 50.99 -11.76 -21.62
C GLN A 98 50.80 -13.26 -21.60
N GLN A 99 49.60 -13.67 -22.00
CA GLN A 99 49.18 -15.05 -22.05
C GLN A 99 50.23 -15.77 -22.89
N SER A 100 51.03 -16.61 -22.23
CA SER A 100 52.15 -17.24 -22.90
C SER A 100 51.59 -18.15 -24.00
N GLN A 101 52.34 -18.37 -25.07
CA GLN A 101 51.88 -19.30 -26.13
C GLN A 101 51.50 -20.67 -25.54
N ALA A 102 52.18 -21.08 -24.45
CA ALA A 102 51.87 -22.29 -23.71
C ALA A 102 50.49 -22.25 -23.03
N ASP A 103 50.04 -21.11 -22.49
CA ASP A 103 48.72 -20.98 -21.87
C ASP A 103 47.58 -21.02 -22.90
N ILE A 104 47.81 -20.43 -24.08
CA ILE A 104 46.87 -20.48 -25.20
C ILE A 104 46.76 -21.92 -25.71
N GLU A 105 47.89 -22.60 -25.91
CA GLU A 105 47.93 -24.00 -26.35
C GLU A 105 47.24 -24.94 -25.33
N TRP A 106 47.47 -24.72 -24.03
CA TRP A 106 46.79 -25.49 -22.99
C TRP A 106 45.28 -25.23 -22.94
N ALA A 107 44.85 -23.99 -23.15
CA ALA A 107 43.44 -23.63 -23.22
C ALA A 107 42.76 -24.25 -24.45
N GLU A 108 43.41 -24.25 -25.62
CA GLU A 108 42.88 -24.90 -26.82
C GLU A 108 42.81 -26.42 -26.68
N LYS A 109 43.85 -27.04 -26.12
CA LYS A 109 43.89 -28.49 -25.88
C LYS A 109 42.81 -28.93 -24.89
N SER A 110 42.60 -28.18 -23.81
CA SER A 110 41.53 -28.47 -22.84
C SER A 110 40.14 -28.28 -23.43
N LYS A 111 39.94 -27.26 -24.28
CA LYS A 111 38.68 -27.05 -25.02
C LYS A 111 38.40 -28.18 -26.01
N ALA A 112 39.41 -28.65 -26.74
CA ALA A 112 39.28 -29.80 -27.65
C ALA A 112 38.91 -31.08 -26.88
N MET A 113 39.60 -31.38 -25.78
CA MET A 113 39.28 -32.53 -24.92
C MET A 113 37.88 -32.44 -24.30
N ALA A 114 37.41 -31.24 -23.95
CA ALA A 114 36.05 -31.03 -23.45
C ALA A 114 34.99 -31.28 -24.54
N ILE A 115 35.20 -30.79 -25.76
CA ILE A 115 34.30 -31.03 -26.90
C ILE A 115 34.23 -32.53 -27.23
N GLU A 116 35.36 -33.23 -27.16
CA GLU A 116 35.44 -34.67 -27.41
C GLU A 116 34.75 -35.48 -26.30
N ARG A 117 34.93 -35.09 -25.02
CA ARG A 117 34.20 -35.70 -23.88
C ARG A 117 32.68 -35.49 -23.94
N ILE A 118 32.22 -34.37 -24.50
CA ILE A 118 30.78 -34.04 -24.58
C ILE A 118 30.14 -34.70 -25.80
N ARG A 119 30.92 -35.28 -26.72
CA ARG A 119 30.42 -35.92 -27.94
C ARG A 119 29.85 -37.32 -27.67
N ASN A 120 28.80 -37.39 -26.86
CA ASN A 120 27.83 -38.48 -26.97
C ASN A 120 27.01 -38.23 -28.24
N SER A 121 27.39 -38.90 -29.34
CA SER A 121 26.57 -38.94 -30.55
C SER A 121 25.29 -39.72 -30.24
N PHE A 122 24.26 -39.02 -29.76
CA PHE A 122 22.91 -39.55 -29.72
C PHE A 122 22.41 -39.64 -31.17
N ASN A 123 22.36 -40.86 -31.70
CA ASN A 123 21.83 -41.15 -33.02
C ASN A 123 20.48 -41.84 -32.86
N ASP A 124 19.40 -41.14 -33.18
CA ASP A 124 18.01 -41.64 -33.12
C ASP A 124 17.76 -42.83 -34.07
N ASN A 125 18.67 -43.08 -35.02
CA ASN A 125 18.55 -44.19 -35.97
C ASN A 125 18.95 -45.56 -35.40
N ASN A 126 19.40 -45.63 -34.14
CA ASN A 126 19.70 -46.90 -33.47
C ASN A 126 18.97 -47.03 -32.12
N TYR A 127 17.75 -46.50 -32.04
CA TYR A 127 16.84 -46.77 -30.94
C TYR A 127 15.61 -47.51 -31.47
N THR A 128 15.57 -48.83 -31.28
CA THR A 128 14.34 -49.62 -31.42
C THR A 128 13.68 -49.76 -30.04
N PRO A 129 12.52 -49.12 -29.79
CA PRO A 129 11.82 -49.27 -28.53
C PRO A 129 11.43 -50.74 -28.34
N LYS A 130 11.88 -51.36 -27.24
CA LYS A 130 11.42 -52.71 -26.88
C LYS A 130 9.99 -52.61 -26.37
N GLN A 131 9.14 -53.56 -26.77
CA GLN A 131 7.80 -53.64 -26.19
C GLN A 131 7.90 -53.94 -24.69
N PRO A 132 6.98 -53.38 -23.87
CA PRO A 132 6.96 -53.66 -22.44
C PRO A 132 6.75 -55.16 -22.22
N ALA A 133 7.78 -55.84 -21.70
CA ALA A 133 7.77 -57.29 -21.50
C ALA A 133 6.71 -57.77 -20.49
N ASN A 134 6.17 -56.87 -19.67
CA ASN A 134 5.17 -57.17 -18.66
C ASN A 134 4.02 -56.17 -18.76
N THR A 135 3.02 -56.48 -19.57
CA THR A 135 1.73 -55.77 -19.55
C THR A 135 0.81 -56.49 -18.58
N TYR A 136 0.65 -55.94 -17.37
CA TYR A 136 -0.39 -56.36 -16.45
C TYR A 136 -1.73 -55.84 -16.96
N THR A 137 -2.65 -56.74 -17.30
CA THR A 137 -4.05 -56.36 -17.56
C THR A 137 -4.74 -56.23 -16.21
N PRO A 138 -5.09 -55.02 -15.75
CA PRO A 138 -5.84 -54.89 -14.51
C PRO A 138 -7.20 -55.58 -14.67
N PRO A 139 -7.70 -56.28 -13.63
CA PRO A 139 -9.04 -56.83 -13.68
C PRO A 139 -10.04 -55.71 -13.95
N VAL A 140 -11.06 -56.02 -14.75
CA VAL A 140 -12.15 -55.09 -15.05
C VAL A 140 -12.83 -54.72 -13.74
N ILE A 141 -12.56 -53.51 -13.26
CA ILE A 141 -13.31 -52.91 -12.16
C ILE A 141 -14.69 -52.63 -12.75
N GLN A 142 -15.68 -53.44 -12.42
CA GLN A 142 -17.07 -53.07 -12.61
C GLN A 142 -17.29 -51.79 -11.82
N GLN A 143 -17.31 -50.67 -12.51
CA GLN A 143 -17.79 -49.42 -11.97
C GLN A 143 -19.27 -49.63 -11.68
N VAL A 144 -19.58 -50.07 -10.46
CA VAL A 144 -20.90 -49.82 -9.90
C VAL A 144 -21.12 -48.33 -10.11
N ALA A 145 -22.11 -47.99 -10.94
CA ALA A 145 -22.50 -46.62 -11.16
C ALA A 145 -22.81 -46.05 -9.78
N ALA A 146 -21.83 -45.37 -9.18
CA ALA A 146 -22.04 -44.59 -8.00
C ALA A 146 -23.12 -43.62 -8.43
N THR A 147 -24.33 -43.79 -7.92
CA THR A 147 -25.40 -42.82 -8.06
C THR A 147 -24.72 -41.52 -7.66
N GLN A 148 -24.48 -40.64 -8.62
CA GLN A 148 -23.93 -39.33 -8.35
C GLN A 148 -25.02 -38.66 -7.52
N ARG A 149 -24.95 -38.81 -6.20
CA ARG A 149 -25.50 -37.82 -5.31
C ARG A 149 -24.75 -36.57 -5.73
N THR A 150 -25.40 -35.79 -6.57
CA THR A 150 -25.05 -34.41 -6.83
C THR A 150 -25.26 -33.72 -5.49
N GLU A 151 -24.33 -33.92 -4.57
CA GLU A 151 -24.13 -32.98 -3.49
C GLU A 151 -23.78 -31.71 -4.25
N LYS A 152 -24.78 -30.82 -4.36
CA LYS A 152 -24.58 -29.46 -4.82
C LYS A 152 -23.45 -28.93 -3.97
N ARG A 153 -22.23 -28.93 -4.54
CA ARG A 153 -21.05 -28.33 -3.95
C ARG A 153 -21.43 -26.88 -3.77
N GLN A 154 -21.92 -26.53 -2.57
CA GLN A 154 -22.27 -25.16 -2.26
C GLN A 154 -20.95 -24.41 -2.26
N THR A 155 -20.59 -23.84 -3.40
CA THR A 155 -19.46 -22.94 -3.51
C THR A 155 -19.80 -21.79 -2.57
N LYS A 156 -19.13 -21.74 -1.42
CA LYS A 156 -19.30 -20.70 -0.41
C LYS A 156 -19.09 -19.36 -1.11
N GLN A 157 -20.19 -18.67 -1.40
CA GLN A 157 -20.17 -17.42 -2.15
C GLN A 157 -19.31 -16.43 -1.36
N THR A 158 -18.16 -16.07 -1.92
CA THR A 158 -17.23 -15.13 -1.27
C THR A 158 -17.63 -13.72 -1.66
N SER A 159 -18.04 -12.93 -0.68
CA SER A 159 -18.37 -11.52 -0.91
C SER A 159 -17.09 -10.73 -1.08
N ARG A 160 -16.92 -10.08 -2.24
CA ARG A 160 -15.81 -9.16 -2.54
C ARG A 160 -16.34 -7.75 -2.72
N GLU A 161 -15.88 -6.83 -1.89
CA GLU A 161 -16.28 -5.42 -1.94
C GLU A 161 -15.05 -4.57 -2.21
N ARG A 162 -15.01 -3.87 -3.36
CA ARG A 162 -13.95 -2.90 -3.67
C ARG A 162 -14.32 -1.55 -3.07
N THR A 163 -13.36 -0.88 -2.43
CA THR A 163 -13.53 0.44 -1.84
C THR A 163 -12.41 1.35 -2.32
N THR A 164 -12.79 2.53 -2.82
CA THR A 164 -11.86 3.59 -3.25
C THR A 164 -12.13 4.84 -2.43
N ARG A 165 -11.09 5.43 -1.83
CA ARG A 165 -11.24 6.63 -1.00
C ARG A 165 -9.99 7.50 -1.02
N TRP A 166 -10.22 8.81 -0.93
CA TRP A 166 -9.18 9.75 -0.55
C TRP A 166 -8.87 9.62 0.94
N ILE A 167 -7.65 9.19 1.27
CA ILE A 167 -7.14 9.09 2.63
C ILE A 167 -6.15 10.23 2.90
N ARG A 168 -6.13 10.75 4.13
CA ARG A 168 -5.20 11.82 4.51
C ARG A 168 -3.80 11.24 4.63
N SER A 169 -2.79 11.96 4.15
CA SER A 169 -1.40 11.61 4.38
C SER A 169 -1.09 11.60 5.88
N TRP A 170 -0.16 10.74 6.29
CA TRP A 170 0.25 10.65 7.70
C TRP A 170 0.96 11.93 8.18
N ASN A 171 1.59 12.68 7.26
CA ASN A 171 2.23 13.96 7.53
C ASN A 171 1.29 15.18 7.41
N GLY A 172 0.00 14.97 7.13
CA GLY A 172 -1.02 16.03 7.11
C GLY A 172 -1.02 16.98 5.90
N GLY A 173 -0.03 16.89 4.99
CA GLY A 173 0.11 17.83 3.87
C GLY A 173 -0.67 17.50 2.60
N SER A 174 -1.11 16.24 2.39
CA SER A 174 -1.76 15.82 1.14
C SER A 174 -2.81 14.72 1.36
N LYS A 175 -3.51 14.33 0.30
CA LYS A 175 -4.41 13.17 0.29
C LYS A 175 -3.93 12.17 -0.75
N TYR A 176 -4.00 10.88 -0.41
CA TYR A 176 -3.72 9.78 -1.33
C TYR A 176 -5.04 9.17 -1.80
N TRP A 177 -5.14 8.89 -3.10
CA TRP A 177 -6.20 8.03 -3.61
C TRP A 177 -5.83 6.58 -3.31
N ALA A 178 -6.57 5.95 -2.42
CA ALA A 178 -6.32 4.58 -2.00
C ALA A 178 -7.48 3.69 -2.43
N GLU A 179 -7.12 2.50 -2.89
CA GLU A 179 -8.04 1.44 -3.24
C GLU A 179 -7.72 0.18 -2.43
N TRP A 180 -8.75 -0.54 -2.01
CA TRP A 180 -8.61 -1.85 -1.38
C TRP A 180 -9.85 -2.72 -1.60
N VAL A 181 -9.69 -4.02 -1.38
CA VAL A 181 -10.77 -5.02 -1.48
C VAL A 181 -11.00 -5.65 -0.12
N ALA A 182 -12.26 -5.75 0.29
CA ALA A 182 -12.68 -6.51 1.44
C ALA A 182 -13.28 -7.85 1.01
N VAL A 183 -12.73 -8.95 1.52
CA VAL A 183 -13.16 -10.33 1.28
C VAL A 183 -13.83 -10.86 2.53
N ASN A 184 -15.11 -11.24 2.45
CA ASN A 184 -15.89 -11.72 3.60
C ASN A 184 -15.79 -10.79 4.82
N ASN A 185 -15.84 -9.48 4.57
CA ASN A 185 -15.72 -8.41 5.58
C ASN A 185 -14.31 -8.17 6.15
N TYR A 186 -13.27 -8.84 5.66
CA TYR A 186 -11.88 -8.58 6.03
C TYR A 186 -11.17 -7.84 4.91
N ILE A 187 -10.48 -6.75 5.24
CA ILE A 187 -9.69 -6.01 4.24
C ILE A 187 -8.47 -6.84 3.88
N ASP A 188 -8.30 -7.13 2.60
CA ASP A 188 -7.09 -7.76 2.09
C ASP A 188 -5.95 -6.74 2.06
N GLY A 189 -5.01 -6.87 2.99
CA GLY A 189 -3.86 -5.98 3.11
C GLY A 189 -2.96 -5.92 1.87
N SER A 190 -2.99 -6.95 1.01
CA SER A 190 -2.22 -6.99 -0.24
C SER A 190 -2.85 -6.14 -1.35
N SER A 191 -4.16 -5.89 -1.25
CA SER A 191 -4.93 -5.07 -2.19
C SER A 191 -4.86 -3.57 -1.88
N VAL A 192 -4.42 -3.21 -0.67
CA VAL A 192 -4.36 -1.81 -0.22
C VAL A 192 -3.34 -1.03 -1.03
N CYS A 193 -3.80 0.05 -1.65
CA CYS A 193 -3.03 0.92 -2.53
C CYS A 193 -2.50 0.22 -3.79
N ALA A 194 -3.18 -0.85 -4.25
CA ALA A 194 -2.82 -1.57 -5.48
C ALA A 194 -2.96 -0.74 -6.76
N ASN A 195 -3.61 0.43 -6.69
CA ASN A 195 -3.69 1.40 -7.78
C ASN A 195 -2.36 2.13 -8.03
N HIS A 196 -1.42 2.08 -7.08
CA HIS A 196 -0.07 2.66 -7.22
C HIS A 196 0.95 1.58 -7.57
N ARG A 197 2.00 1.95 -8.32
CA ARG A 197 3.07 1.03 -8.68
C ARG A 197 3.81 0.54 -7.43
N ARG A 198 3.87 -0.78 -7.23
CA ARG A 198 4.61 -1.38 -6.09
C ARG A 198 6.05 -0.86 -6.04
N GLY A 199 6.46 -0.43 -4.85
CA GLY A 199 7.80 0.11 -4.58
C GLY A 199 7.94 1.62 -4.80
N SER A 200 6.97 2.30 -5.43
CA SER A 200 6.97 3.76 -5.55
C SER A 200 6.83 4.46 -4.20
N ILE A 201 7.22 5.73 -4.13
CA ILE A 201 7.00 6.57 -2.95
C ILE A 201 5.51 6.65 -2.65
N ASP A 202 4.67 6.91 -3.66
CA ASP A 202 3.22 6.97 -3.50
C ASP A 202 2.63 5.68 -2.93
N TYR A 203 3.11 4.50 -3.36
CA TYR A 203 2.67 3.22 -2.81
C TYR A 203 3.00 3.10 -1.32
N ARG A 204 4.24 3.42 -0.91
CA ARG A 204 4.67 3.32 0.49
C ARG A 204 3.93 4.32 1.37
N GLU A 205 3.81 5.56 0.91
CA GLU A 205 3.13 6.64 1.63
C GLU A 205 1.62 6.41 1.71
N CYS A 206 0.99 5.93 0.63
CA CYS A 206 -0.42 5.52 0.63
C CYS A 206 -0.66 4.40 1.64
N ARG A 207 0.21 3.38 1.73
CA ARG A 207 0.05 2.31 2.72
C ARG A 207 0.24 2.79 4.16
N LYS A 208 1.19 3.68 4.42
CA LYS A 208 1.32 4.34 5.74
C LYS A 208 0.06 5.12 6.10
N ALA A 209 -0.44 5.93 5.16
CA ALA A 209 -1.70 6.66 5.32
C ALA A 209 -2.90 5.72 5.54
N ALA A 210 -2.95 4.59 4.83
CA ALA A 210 -4.05 3.63 4.94
C ALA A 210 -4.07 2.97 6.33
N LYS A 211 -2.90 2.67 6.92
CA LYS A 211 -2.81 2.16 8.29
C LYS A 211 -3.43 3.13 9.29
N GLN A 212 -3.11 4.42 9.17
CA GLN A 212 -3.69 5.46 10.00
C GLN A 212 -5.20 5.57 9.78
N HIS A 213 -5.64 5.56 8.52
CA HIS A 213 -7.06 5.60 8.17
C HIS A 213 -7.85 4.44 8.80
N PHE A 214 -7.34 3.21 8.74
CA PHE A 214 -8.00 2.06 9.34
C PHE A 214 -8.08 2.18 10.87
N HIS A 215 -7.07 2.76 11.51
CA HIS A 215 -7.08 2.99 12.94
C HIS A 215 -8.14 4.03 13.35
N GLU A 216 -8.27 5.12 12.58
CA GLU A 216 -9.29 6.15 12.78
C GLU A 216 -10.70 5.59 12.56
N GLU A 217 -10.93 4.90 11.44
CA GLU A 217 -12.21 4.25 11.16
C GLU A 217 -12.57 3.22 12.23
N CYS A 218 -11.60 2.42 12.70
CA CYS A 218 -11.84 1.49 13.80
C CYS A 218 -12.33 2.22 15.07
N LYS A 219 -11.75 3.36 15.43
CA LYS A 219 -12.22 4.18 16.56
C LYS A 219 -13.63 4.71 16.32
N THR A 220 -13.90 5.25 15.13
CA THR A 220 -15.22 5.77 14.77
C THR A 220 -16.29 4.68 14.81
N TRP A 221 -16.01 3.50 14.26
CA TRP A 221 -16.96 2.39 14.23
C TRP A 221 -17.14 1.72 15.59
N ARG A 222 -16.12 1.72 16.46
CA ARG A 222 -16.31 1.34 17.87
C ARG A 222 -17.31 2.25 18.57
N ALA A 223 -17.09 3.57 18.52
CA ALA A 223 -17.99 4.54 19.14
C ALA A 223 -19.43 4.46 18.57
N ARG A 224 -19.57 4.21 17.27
CA ARG A 224 -20.88 3.98 16.64
C ARG A 224 -21.53 2.69 17.13
N TYR A 225 -20.79 1.58 17.18
CA TYR A 225 -21.32 0.32 17.69
C TYR A 225 -21.72 0.41 19.16
N ASP A 226 -20.93 1.11 19.98
CA ASP A 226 -21.23 1.29 21.40
C ASP A 226 -22.52 2.08 21.61
N SER A 227 -22.85 3.01 20.70
CA SER A 227 -24.08 3.79 20.75
C SER A 227 -25.30 3.10 20.12
N ASP A 228 -25.16 2.43 18.97
CA ASP A 228 -26.31 1.86 18.25
C ASP A 228 -26.52 0.35 18.43
N ARG A 229 -25.47 -0.40 18.80
CA ARG A 229 -25.45 -1.87 18.94
C ARG A 229 -26.02 -2.63 17.75
N LYS A 230 -25.85 -2.11 16.52
CA LYS A 230 -26.39 -2.71 15.29
C LYS A 230 -25.43 -3.73 14.64
N ALA A 231 -25.98 -4.67 13.89
CA ALA A 231 -25.18 -5.65 13.15
C ALA A 231 -24.27 -4.99 12.08
N HIS A 232 -24.74 -3.92 11.44
CA HIS A 232 -23.94 -3.20 10.44
C HIS A 232 -22.73 -2.48 11.06
N SER A 233 -22.93 -1.80 12.19
CA SER A 233 -21.85 -1.12 12.90
C SER A 233 -20.85 -2.13 13.47
N ASP A 234 -21.31 -3.28 13.98
CA ASP A 234 -20.44 -4.38 14.39
C ASP A 234 -19.61 -4.94 13.23
N ARG A 235 -20.25 -5.15 12.07
CA ARG A 235 -19.60 -5.59 10.83
C ARG A 235 -18.50 -4.62 10.41
N MET A 236 -18.80 -3.32 10.37
CA MET A 236 -17.83 -2.30 9.97
C MET A 236 -16.71 -2.11 11.00
N LYS A 237 -17.05 -2.15 12.30
CA LYS A 237 -16.08 -2.18 13.40
C LYS A 237 -15.10 -3.34 13.22
N THR A 238 -15.60 -4.55 13.01
CA THR A 238 -14.76 -5.75 12.82
C THR A 238 -13.87 -5.62 11.58
N ARG A 239 -14.41 -5.09 10.47
CA ARG A 239 -13.65 -4.86 9.22
C ARG A 239 -12.45 -3.95 9.44
N TYR A 240 -12.67 -2.76 9.99
CA TYR A 240 -11.61 -1.78 10.14
C TYR A 240 -10.68 -2.10 11.31
N CYS A 241 -11.18 -2.67 12.41
CA CYS A 241 -10.34 -3.01 13.55
C CYS A 241 -9.44 -4.23 13.28
N SER A 242 -9.90 -5.22 12.51
CA SER A 242 -9.04 -6.31 12.05
C SER A 242 -7.95 -5.81 11.10
N ALA A 243 -8.28 -4.91 10.17
CA ALA A 243 -7.29 -4.26 9.32
C ALA A 243 -6.31 -3.40 10.14
N ALA A 244 -6.81 -2.58 11.06
CA ALA A 244 -5.99 -1.71 11.90
C ALA A 244 -4.98 -2.48 12.76
N SER A 245 -5.28 -3.72 13.16
CA SER A 245 -4.36 -4.58 13.91
C SER A 245 -3.41 -5.34 12.99
N SER A 246 -3.94 -6.06 11.99
CA SER A 246 -3.16 -6.98 11.15
C SER A 246 -2.39 -6.34 9.99
N PHE A 247 -2.82 -5.18 9.49
CA PHE A 247 -2.22 -4.57 8.30
C PHE A 247 -0.83 -4.01 8.59
N ASN A 248 0.19 -4.47 7.85
CA ASN A 248 1.54 -3.88 7.89
C ASN A 248 1.75 -2.93 6.71
N PRO A 249 1.98 -1.61 6.92
CA PRO A 249 2.20 -0.67 5.83
C PRO A 249 3.50 -0.90 5.05
N MET A 250 4.45 -1.68 5.58
CA MET A 250 5.70 -2.00 4.89
C MET A 250 5.64 -3.24 3.99
N GLY A 251 4.67 -4.13 4.22
CA GLY A 251 4.56 -5.42 3.54
C GLY A 251 4.56 -6.52 4.57
#